data_AF-A0A8T6N7L7-F1
#
_entry.id   AF-A0A8T6N7L7-F1
#
_cell.length_a   1.000
_cell.length_b   1.000
_cell.length_c   1.000
_cell.angle_alpha   90.00
_cell.angle_beta   90.00
_cell.angle_gamma   90.00
#
_symmetry.space_group_name_H-M   'P 1'
#
loop_
_entity.id
_entity.type
_entity.pdbx_description
1 polymer ?
#
loop_
_entity_poly.entity_id
_entity_poly.type
_entity_poly.pdbx_seq_one_letter_code
_entity_poly.pdbx_strand_id
1 'polypeptide(L)'
;MAYTAGDTILDDEYNTFATGNAAGTGDNGTANLNTLWGTGTGDYGYGETSTISAVSAGSTITAAQWNTLLGRIETIGAHQGTTVTNYSTLSAGNTIEALSTVSTDITNCFNARLDAAGSGSTVTTDGAMTFSSSWQSSITGVHRITFASANALRYFFNAGGLITFTFSRSGGTTNDKNTEWSDLATNMGTITFSGSDSHTVNSVAYTGTTQTGGYAGGAGSTKSTIDAHALTTSYQQLIIKYADTSPYTANYIEIEAKTDAAAGSATLIDFQITAQDDAADTGNPTYPLSGTDPASLDVVDGTWTSTMNYILPSSTQLTTASWGSPTMSEQTAYSGS
;
A
#
# COMPACT_ATOMS: atom_id res chain seq x y z
N MET A 1 13.60 -11.26 -33.41
CA MET A 1 13.30 -12.40 -34.30
C MET A 1 12.14 -13.19 -33.72
N ALA A 2 11.35 -13.89 -34.53
CA ALA A 2 10.20 -14.64 -34.03
C ALA A 2 10.67 -15.95 -33.40
N TYR A 3 10.78 -15.96 -32.07
CA TYR A 3 10.98 -17.14 -31.23
C TYR A 3 9.90 -18.18 -31.51
N THR A 4 10.25 -19.32 -32.12
CA THR A 4 9.31 -20.41 -32.42
C THR A 4 9.72 -21.67 -31.69
N ALA A 5 8.74 -22.42 -31.15
CA ALA A 5 9.01 -23.66 -30.43
C ALA A 5 9.85 -24.65 -31.28
N GLY A 6 10.94 -25.17 -30.70
CA GLY A 6 11.90 -26.05 -31.38
C GLY A 6 13.16 -25.36 -31.92
N ASP A 7 13.23 -24.02 -31.92
CA ASP A 7 14.47 -23.29 -32.24
C ASP A 7 15.48 -23.37 -31.08
N THR A 8 16.77 -23.20 -31.38
CA THR A 8 17.79 -22.98 -30.33
C THR A 8 17.70 -21.54 -29.86
N ILE A 9 17.65 -21.33 -28.54
CA ILE A 9 17.63 -19.97 -28.01
C ILE A 9 18.95 -19.23 -28.25
N LEU A 10 18.86 -17.98 -28.70
CA LEU A 10 20.00 -17.09 -28.90
C LEU A 10 20.19 -16.18 -27.67
N ASP A 11 21.40 -15.63 -27.56
CA ASP A 11 21.78 -14.74 -26.48
C ASP A 11 20.94 -13.44 -26.46
N ASP A 12 20.58 -12.91 -27.62
CA ASP A 12 19.69 -11.75 -27.75
C ASP A 12 18.31 -11.99 -27.11
N GLU A 13 17.72 -13.18 -27.33
CA GLU A 13 16.40 -13.52 -26.76
C GLU A 13 16.50 -13.72 -25.25
N TYR A 14 17.52 -14.46 -24.80
CA TYR A 14 17.79 -14.63 -23.38
C TYR A 14 17.98 -13.28 -22.67
N ASN A 15 18.78 -12.38 -23.25
CA ASN A 15 19.02 -11.05 -22.71
C ASN A 15 17.76 -10.18 -22.70
N THR A 16 16.90 -10.33 -23.71
CA THR A 16 15.60 -9.64 -23.75
C THR A 16 14.69 -10.12 -22.61
N PHE A 17 14.59 -11.43 -22.37
CA PHE A 17 13.81 -11.97 -21.25
C PHE A 17 14.37 -11.57 -19.88
N ALA A 18 15.69 -11.56 -19.74
CA ALA A 18 16.34 -11.23 -18.49
C ALA A 18 16.32 -9.73 -18.20
N THR A 19 16.59 -8.89 -19.20
CA THR A 19 16.92 -7.46 -19.02
C THR A 19 16.03 -6.50 -19.81
N GLY A 20 15.17 -6.98 -20.70
CA GLY A 20 14.34 -6.14 -21.57
C GLY A 20 15.07 -5.64 -22.83
N ASN A 21 16.38 -5.90 -22.96
CA ASN A 21 17.19 -5.43 -24.09
C ASN A 21 18.12 -6.54 -24.59
N ALA A 22 18.15 -6.79 -25.90
CA ALA A 22 19.01 -7.79 -26.51
C ALA A 22 20.51 -7.57 -26.23
N ALA A 23 20.94 -6.31 -26.12
CA ALA A 23 22.32 -5.97 -25.77
C ALA A 23 22.66 -6.21 -24.29
N GLY A 24 21.69 -6.64 -23.48
CA GLY A 24 21.87 -6.90 -22.05
C GLY A 24 21.92 -5.65 -21.16
N THR A 25 21.58 -4.48 -21.70
CA THR A 25 21.79 -3.18 -21.02
C THR A 25 20.66 -2.72 -20.10
N GLY A 26 19.62 -3.54 -19.87
CA GLY A 26 18.49 -3.18 -19.01
C GLY A 26 17.51 -2.19 -19.67
N ASP A 27 16.23 -2.53 -19.68
CA ASP A 27 15.14 -1.67 -20.13
C ASP A 27 13.87 -1.96 -19.31
N ASN A 28 13.46 -1.01 -18.47
CA ASN A 28 12.26 -1.15 -17.65
C ASN A 28 10.94 -0.93 -18.43
N GLY A 29 11.02 -0.46 -19.68
CA GLY A 29 9.84 -0.31 -20.54
C GLY A 29 9.41 -1.60 -21.24
N THR A 30 10.24 -2.64 -21.19
CA THR A 30 10.00 -3.92 -21.84
C THR A 30 9.80 -5.01 -20.77
N ALA A 31 8.83 -5.90 -20.97
CA ALA A 31 8.56 -6.97 -20.02
C ALA A 31 9.78 -7.89 -19.83
N ASN A 32 10.37 -7.88 -18.63
CA ASN A 32 11.54 -8.67 -18.28
C ASN A 32 11.63 -8.94 -16.78
N LEU A 33 12.43 -9.94 -16.42
CA LEU A 33 12.53 -10.43 -15.05
C LEU A 33 13.33 -9.50 -14.12
N ASN A 34 14.41 -8.88 -14.59
CA ASN A 34 15.25 -8.03 -13.75
C ASN A 34 14.55 -6.74 -13.34
N THR A 35 13.67 -6.19 -14.18
CA THR A 35 12.85 -5.03 -13.84
C THR A 35 11.90 -5.30 -12.68
N LEU A 36 11.34 -6.52 -12.59
CA LEU A 36 10.49 -6.95 -11.49
C LEU A 36 11.33 -7.31 -10.25
N TRP A 37 12.35 -8.15 -10.44
CA TRP A 37 13.12 -8.72 -9.33
C TRP A 37 14.00 -7.69 -8.63
N GLY A 38 14.76 -6.93 -9.42
CA GLY A 38 15.82 -6.06 -8.93
C GLY A 38 15.34 -4.69 -8.48
N THR A 39 16.11 -3.67 -8.82
CA THR A 39 15.85 -2.27 -8.43
C THR A 39 14.60 -1.69 -9.07
N GLY A 40 14.34 -2.00 -10.34
CA GLY A 40 13.20 -1.43 -11.08
C GLY A 40 13.15 0.11 -11.07
N THR A 41 11.97 0.66 -11.36
CA THR A 41 11.64 2.09 -11.36
C THR A 41 10.12 2.24 -11.26
N GLY A 42 9.61 3.37 -10.79
CA GLY A 42 8.16 3.59 -10.68
C GLY A 42 7.47 2.52 -9.84
N ASP A 43 6.56 1.76 -10.45
CA ASP A 43 5.83 0.65 -9.83
C ASP A 43 6.47 -0.73 -10.11
N TYR A 44 7.73 -0.74 -10.57
CA TYR A 44 8.54 -1.94 -10.75
C TYR A 44 9.64 -2.05 -9.69
N GLY A 45 10.03 -3.29 -9.40
CA GLY A 45 11.16 -3.63 -8.55
C GLY A 45 10.75 -4.09 -7.16
N TYR A 46 11.15 -5.30 -6.80
CA TYR A 46 11.00 -5.90 -5.48
C TYR A 46 12.22 -5.69 -4.57
N GLY A 47 13.32 -5.19 -5.12
CA GLY A 47 14.50 -4.83 -4.35
C GLY A 47 15.40 -6.02 -4.00
N GLU A 48 15.26 -7.14 -4.70
CA GLU A 48 16.16 -8.28 -4.59
C GLU A 48 17.51 -7.97 -5.24
N THR A 49 18.57 -8.61 -4.73
CA THR A 49 19.94 -8.33 -5.17
C THR A 49 20.46 -9.28 -6.25
N SER A 50 19.82 -10.45 -6.42
CA SER A 50 20.25 -11.52 -7.30
C SER A 50 19.65 -11.44 -8.71
N THR A 51 20.02 -10.41 -9.48
CA THR A 51 19.56 -10.26 -10.88
C THR A 51 20.20 -11.29 -11.81
N ILE A 52 19.51 -11.62 -12.91
CA ILE A 52 20.01 -12.50 -13.97
C ILE A 52 21.03 -11.74 -14.81
N SER A 53 22.25 -12.28 -14.93
CA SER A 53 23.30 -11.69 -15.76
C SER A 53 23.02 -11.89 -17.25
N ALA A 54 23.29 -10.85 -18.05
CA ALA A 54 23.28 -10.91 -19.50
C ALA A 54 24.43 -11.79 -20.05
N VAL A 55 24.27 -12.23 -21.29
CA VAL A 55 25.23 -13.02 -22.04
C VAL A 55 25.77 -12.22 -23.21
N SER A 56 27.08 -12.31 -23.46
CA SER A 56 27.74 -11.60 -24.55
C SER A 56 27.32 -12.11 -25.93
N ALA A 57 27.21 -11.18 -26.88
CA ALA A 57 26.95 -11.40 -28.30
C ALA A 57 27.63 -12.67 -28.85
N GLY A 58 26.83 -13.62 -29.32
CA GLY A 58 27.30 -14.86 -29.97
C GLY A 58 27.82 -15.95 -29.04
N SER A 59 27.65 -15.80 -27.73
CA SER A 59 27.97 -16.85 -26.75
C SER A 59 26.82 -17.85 -26.63
N THR A 60 27.12 -19.11 -26.32
CA THR A 60 26.10 -20.13 -26.07
C THR A 60 25.51 -20.00 -24.65
N ILE A 61 24.19 -20.07 -24.54
CA ILE A 61 23.49 -20.12 -23.25
C ILE A 61 23.69 -21.48 -22.60
N THR A 62 24.12 -21.48 -21.34
CA THR A 62 24.25 -22.71 -20.56
C THR A 62 22.91 -23.17 -19.99
N ALA A 63 22.74 -24.48 -19.79
CA ALA A 63 21.55 -25.02 -19.13
C ALA A 63 21.33 -24.41 -17.73
N ALA A 64 22.40 -24.07 -17.02
CA ALA A 64 22.32 -23.42 -15.71
C ALA A 64 21.75 -21.99 -15.78
N GLN A 65 22.17 -21.19 -16.77
CA GLN A 65 21.62 -19.85 -17.00
C GLN A 65 20.14 -19.93 -17.36
N TRP A 66 19.76 -20.87 -18.23
CA TRP A 66 18.38 -21.07 -18.61
C TRP A 66 17.50 -21.51 -17.43
N ASN A 67 17.93 -22.50 -16.65
CA ASN A 67 17.20 -22.91 -15.44
C ASN A 67 17.06 -21.76 -14.43
N THR A 68 18.06 -20.89 -14.31
CA THR A 68 17.97 -19.70 -13.44
C THR A 68 16.87 -18.74 -13.90
N LEU A 69 16.76 -18.54 -15.22
CA LEU A 69 15.71 -17.70 -15.82
C LEU A 69 14.31 -18.30 -15.60
N LEU A 70 14.14 -19.60 -15.85
CA LEU A 70 12.86 -20.29 -15.66
C LEU A 70 12.42 -20.30 -14.19
N GLY A 71 13.34 -20.64 -13.28
CA GLY A 71 13.06 -20.62 -11.84
C GLY A 71 12.72 -19.21 -11.32
N ARG A 72 13.28 -18.16 -11.93
CA ARG A 72 12.93 -16.77 -11.61
C ARG A 72 11.48 -16.45 -12.00
N ILE A 73 11.01 -16.91 -13.16
CA ILE A 73 9.59 -16.78 -13.58
C ILE A 73 8.69 -17.43 -12.53
N GLU A 74 8.98 -18.67 -12.14
CA GLU A 74 8.21 -19.42 -11.15
C GLU A 74 8.20 -18.73 -9.77
N THR A 75 9.34 -18.18 -9.35
CA THR A 75 9.47 -17.49 -8.05
C THR A 75 8.65 -16.19 -8.03
N ILE A 76 8.70 -15.40 -9.11
CA ILE A 76 7.90 -14.17 -9.25
C ILE A 76 6.42 -14.52 -9.34
N GLY A 77 6.04 -15.52 -10.15
CA GLY A 77 4.65 -15.97 -10.24
C GLY A 77 4.11 -16.44 -8.88
N ALA A 78 4.90 -17.20 -8.12
CA ALA A 78 4.56 -17.61 -6.77
C ALA A 78 4.45 -16.44 -5.78
N HIS A 79 5.31 -15.41 -5.90
CA HIS A 79 5.20 -14.20 -5.07
C HIS A 79 3.88 -13.48 -5.34
N GLN A 80 3.51 -13.33 -6.61
CA GLN A 80 2.33 -12.57 -7.04
C GLN A 80 1.02 -13.35 -6.88
N GLY A 81 1.08 -14.69 -6.86
CA GLY A 81 -0.10 -15.54 -7.01
C GLY A 81 -0.52 -15.72 -8.47
N THR A 82 0.35 -15.38 -9.40
CA THR A 82 0.15 -15.51 -10.85
C THR A 82 0.46 -16.94 -11.28
N THR A 83 -0.44 -17.55 -12.05
CA THR A 83 -0.19 -18.87 -12.65
C THR A 83 0.79 -18.73 -13.80
N VAL A 84 1.89 -19.47 -13.73
CA VAL A 84 2.90 -19.60 -14.79
C VAL A 84 3.14 -21.07 -15.10
N THR A 85 3.81 -21.35 -16.22
CA THR A 85 4.20 -22.71 -16.60
C THR A 85 5.19 -23.28 -15.57
N ASN A 86 5.02 -24.56 -15.23
CA ASN A 86 6.01 -25.31 -14.45
C ASN A 86 7.08 -25.86 -15.41
N TYR A 87 8.32 -25.41 -15.24
CA TYR A 87 9.42 -25.69 -16.14
C TYR A 87 10.27 -26.86 -15.62
N SER A 88 10.50 -27.85 -16.48
CA SER A 88 11.43 -28.93 -16.16
C SER A 88 12.88 -28.46 -16.19
N THR A 89 13.66 -28.85 -15.19
CA THR A 89 15.09 -28.51 -15.13
C THR A 89 15.89 -29.21 -16.23
N LEU A 90 16.76 -28.46 -16.91
CA LEU A 90 17.70 -29.00 -17.89
C LEU A 90 19.04 -29.40 -17.25
N SER A 91 19.66 -30.46 -17.78
CA SER A 91 21.02 -30.89 -17.42
C SER A 91 22.07 -30.34 -18.39
N ALA A 92 23.33 -30.27 -17.95
CA ALA A 92 24.44 -29.88 -18.82
C ALA A 92 24.53 -30.80 -20.06
N GLY A 93 24.71 -30.20 -21.23
CA GLY A 93 24.73 -30.92 -22.52
C GLY A 93 23.35 -31.21 -23.11
N ASN A 94 22.25 -30.86 -22.44
CA ASN A 94 20.94 -30.83 -23.08
C ASN A 94 20.87 -29.68 -24.09
N THR A 95 20.17 -29.93 -25.20
CA THR A 95 19.80 -28.86 -26.14
C THR A 95 18.70 -28.01 -25.50
N ILE A 96 18.86 -26.69 -25.55
CA ILE A 96 17.87 -25.76 -25.03
C ILE A 96 16.95 -25.39 -26.19
N GLU A 97 15.75 -25.94 -26.17
CA GLU A 97 14.70 -25.60 -27.12
C GLU A 97 13.95 -24.35 -26.68
N ALA A 98 13.49 -23.58 -27.66
CA ALA A 98 12.54 -22.50 -27.45
C ALA A 98 11.22 -23.03 -26.85
N LEU A 99 10.84 -22.48 -25.71
CA LEU A 99 9.60 -22.72 -24.99
C LEU A 99 8.66 -21.52 -25.19
N SER A 100 7.71 -21.64 -26.12
CA SER A 100 6.80 -20.54 -26.50
C SER A 100 6.05 -19.88 -25.32
N THR A 101 5.97 -20.54 -24.17
CA THR A 101 5.34 -20.03 -22.94
C THR A 101 6.16 -18.98 -22.19
N VAL A 102 7.49 -18.93 -22.36
CA VAL A 102 8.38 -18.06 -21.56
C VAL A 102 8.02 -16.58 -21.71
N SER A 103 7.84 -16.11 -22.94
CA SER A 103 7.46 -14.72 -23.19
C SER A 103 6.09 -14.38 -22.60
N THR A 104 5.13 -15.32 -22.65
CA THR A 104 3.79 -15.15 -22.09
C THR A 104 3.84 -15.09 -20.57
N ASP A 105 4.57 -16.00 -19.92
CA ASP A 105 4.68 -16.03 -18.46
C ASP A 105 5.41 -14.79 -17.92
N ILE A 106 6.47 -14.31 -18.59
CA ILE A 106 7.13 -13.05 -18.25
C ILE A 106 6.14 -11.88 -18.35
N THR A 107 5.33 -11.84 -19.41
CA THR A 107 4.31 -10.79 -19.60
C THR A 107 3.23 -10.85 -18.51
N ASN A 108 2.77 -12.05 -18.15
CA ASN A 108 1.81 -12.24 -17.06
C ASN A 108 2.38 -11.72 -15.73
N CYS A 109 3.62 -12.10 -15.40
CA CYS A 109 4.31 -11.61 -14.21
C CYS A 109 4.51 -10.09 -14.23
N PHE A 110 4.79 -9.52 -15.41
CA PHE A 110 4.98 -8.08 -15.57
C PHE A 110 3.70 -7.28 -15.34
N ASN A 111 2.56 -7.82 -15.79
CA ASN A 111 1.27 -7.20 -15.58
C ASN A 111 0.81 -7.30 -14.12
N ALA A 112 1.08 -8.41 -13.44
CA ALA A 112 0.74 -8.66 -12.04
C ALA A 112 1.78 -8.11 -11.03
N ARG A 113 2.63 -7.16 -11.45
CA ARG A 113 3.80 -6.71 -10.67
C ARG A 113 3.50 -6.17 -9.27
N LEU A 114 2.28 -5.73 -8.99
CA LEU A 114 1.86 -5.19 -7.69
C LEU A 114 0.98 -6.17 -6.89
N ASP A 115 0.70 -7.35 -7.44
CA ASP A 115 -0.01 -8.41 -6.72
C ASP A 115 0.96 -9.15 -5.80
N ALA A 116 0.43 -9.67 -4.69
CA ALA A 116 1.16 -10.51 -3.75
C ALA A 116 0.26 -11.63 -3.19
N ALA A 117 0.72 -12.88 -3.30
CA ALA A 117 0.02 -14.07 -2.80
C ALA A 117 -0.12 -14.11 -1.28
N GLY A 118 0.73 -13.37 -0.55
CA GLY A 118 0.73 -13.36 0.91
C GLY A 118 1.27 -12.07 1.48
N SER A 119 1.12 -11.93 2.80
CA SER A 119 1.61 -10.79 3.58
C SER A 119 2.58 -11.27 4.65
N GLY A 120 3.48 -10.38 5.07
CA GLY A 120 4.33 -10.55 6.25
C GLY A 120 3.61 -10.18 7.54
N SER A 121 4.41 -9.98 8.60
CA SER A 121 3.90 -9.61 9.92
C SER A 121 3.37 -8.18 9.96
N THR A 122 2.37 -7.96 10.81
CA THR A 122 1.90 -6.62 11.20
C THR A 122 2.83 -6.01 12.25
N VAL A 123 3.16 -4.73 12.10
CA VAL A 123 3.92 -3.94 13.06
C VAL A 123 3.02 -2.85 13.64
N THR A 124 2.97 -2.78 14.97
CA THR A 124 2.07 -1.89 15.73
C THR A 124 2.82 -0.91 16.64
N THR A 125 4.14 -1.04 16.74
CA THR A 125 4.98 -0.19 17.59
C THR A 125 4.87 1.27 17.16
N ASP A 126 4.65 2.17 18.11
CA ASP A 126 4.49 3.62 17.91
C ASP A 126 3.33 4.01 16.96
N GLY A 127 2.34 3.12 16.82
CA GLY A 127 1.21 3.30 15.91
C GLY A 127 0.01 4.05 16.49
N ALA A 128 -0.17 4.04 17.81
CA ALA A 128 -1.34 4.64 18.46
C ALA A 128 -1.08 6.09 18.85
N MET A 129 -1.94 7.00 18.41
CA MET A 129 -1.96 8.41 18.80
C MET A 129 -3.28 8.72 19.52
N THR A 130 -3.20 9.35 20.69
CA THR A 130 -4.36 9.59 21.56
C THR A 130 -4.54 11.07 21.93
N PHE A 131 -5.78 11.47 22.19
CA PHE A 131 -6.13 12.79 22.72
C PHE A 131 -7.21 12.64 23.80
N SER A 132 -6.93 13.12 25.02
CA SER A 132 -7.83 12.96 26.17
C SER A 132 -8.39 14.26 26.74
N SER A 133 -8.00 15.40 26.17
CA SER A 133 -8.61 16.69 26.50
C SER A 133 -9.96 16.83 25.79
N SER A 134 -10.84 17.64 26.36
CA SER A 134 -12.10 17.98 25.70
C SER A 134 -11.88 18.95 24.55
N TRP A 135 -12.71 18.89 23.52
CA TRP A 135 -12.68 19.76 22.33
C TRP A 135 -14.09 20.08 21.86
N GLN A 136 -14.24 21.14 21.07
CA GLN A 136 -15.55 21.62 20.60
C GLN A 136 -15.61 21.69 19.08
N SER A 137 -14.55 22.15 18.42
CA SER A 137 -14.55 22.33 16.96
C SER A 137 -13.80 21.23 16.21
N SER A 138 -12.59 20.87 16.64
CA SER A 138 -11.85 19.82 15.94
C SER A 138 -10.69 19.27 16.76
N ILE A 139 -10.19 18.13 16.31
CA ILE A 139 -8.86 17.62 16.63
C ILE A 139 -8.15 17.20 15.34
N THR A 140 -6.88 17.60 15.22
CA THR A 140 -6.03 17.22 14.08
C THR A 140 -4.69 16.67 14.56
N GLY A 141 -4.25 15.56 14.00
CA GLY A 141 -2.98 14.91 14.30
C GLY A 141 -2.34 14.33 13.04
N VAL A 142 -1.01 14.16 13.05
CA VAL A 142 -0.26 13.67 11.88
C VAL A 142 0.56 12.45 12.25
N HIS A 143 0.16 11.29 11.70
CA HIS A 143 0.98 10.08 11.70
C HIS A 143 2.03 10.18 10.59
N ARG A 144 3.24 9.71 10.88
CA ARG A 144 4.33 9.61 9.92
C ARG A 144 4.83 8.19 9.84
N ILE A 145 5.11 7.74 8.63
CA ILE A 145 5.92 6.54 8.39
C ILE A 145 7.17 6.93 7.60
N THR A 146 8.34 6.48 8.06
CA THR A 146 9.64 6.80 7.46
C THR A 146 10.31 5.53 6.94
N PHE A 147 10.84 5.61 5.73
CA PHE A 147 11.59 4.57 5.04
C PHE A 147 13.06 4.96 4.95
N ALA A 148 13.96 3.97 4.92
CA ALA A 148 15.40 4.21 4.84
C ALA A 148 15.85 4.92 3.54
N SER A 149 15.07 4.80 2.47
CA SER A 149 15.29 5.45 1.19
C SER A 149 14.02 5.41 0.32
N ALA A 150 14.01 6.18 -0.78
CA ALA A 150 12.94 6.10 -1.78
C ALA A 150 12.82 4.72 -2.44
N ASN A 151 13.93 3.99 -2.55
CA ASN A 151 13.91 2.60 -3.02
C ASN A 151 13.22 1.69 -2.00
N ALA A 152 13.48 1.86 -0.70
CA ALA A 152 12.83 1.06 0.34
C ALA A 152 11.31 1.29 0.38
N LEU A 153 10.86 2.54 0.22
CA LEU A 153 9.44 2.88 0.06
C LEU A 153 8.83 2.16 -1.15
N ARG A 154 9.47 2.29 -2.31
CA ARG A 154 9.01 1.63 -3.55
C ARG A 154 8.91 0.12 -3.38
N TYR A 155 9.95 -0.54 -2.87
CA TYR A 155 9.97 -1.98 -2.68
C TYR A 155 8.91 -2.45 -1.71
N PHE A 156 8.68 -1.69 -0.62
CA PHE A 156 7.64 -2.00 0.35
C PHE A 156 6.27 -2.09 -0.33
N PHE A 157 5.87 -1.06 -1.07
CA PHE A 157 4.56 -1.05 -1.71
C PHE A 157 4.47 -2.01 -2.90
N ASN A 158 5.52 -2.08 -3.74
CA ASN A 158 5.52 -2.97 -4.90
C ASN A 158 5.45 -4.45 -4.51
N ALA A 159 6.01 -4.84 -3.36
CA ALA A 159 5.97 -6.22 -2.87
C ALA A 159 4.73 -6.54 -2.00
N GLY A 160 3.72 -5.65 -1.97
CA GLY A 160 2.46 -5.88 -1.27
C GLY A 160 2.41 -5.41 0.19
N GLY A 161 3.28 -4.48 0.57
CA GLY A 161 3.21 -3.80 1.87
C GLY A 161 1.97 -2.92 1.98
N LEU A 162 1.38 -2.88 3.18
CA LEU A 162 0.13 -2.17 3.46
C LEU A 162 0.26 -1.29 4.69
N ILE A 163 -0.45 -0.16 4.73
CA ILE A 163 -0.61 0.68 5.92
C ILE A 163 -2.09 0.70 6.28
N THR A 164 -2.41 0.60 7.57
CA THR A 164 -3.80 0.49 8.05
C THR A 164 -4.08 1.51 9.16
N PHE A 165 -5.30 2.05 9.17
CA PHE A 165 -5.80 2.97 10.17
C PHE A 165 -7.08 2.44 10.80
N THR A 166 -7.19 2.53 12.12
CA THR A 166 -8.43 2.33 12.87
C THR A 166 -8.65 3.46 13.86
N PHE A 167 -9.91 3.67 14.24
CA PHE A 167 -10.35 4.79 15.07
C PHE A 167 -11.19 4.29 16.22
N SER A 168 -11.08 4.96 17.37
CA SER A 168 -11.95 4.71 18.51
C SER A 168 -12.05 5.95 19.40
N ARG A 169 -13.17 6.04 20.12
CA ARG A 169 -13.37 6.98 21.20
C ARG A 169 -13.87 6.21 22.43
N SER A 170 -13.31 6.48 23.61
CA SER A 170 -13.68 5.79 24.85
C SER A 170 -13.81 6.74 26.04
N GLY A 171 -14.56 6.32 27.07
CA GLY A 171 -14.81 7.14 28.26
C GLY A 171 -15.69 8.35 27.97
N GLY A 172 -15.54 9.40 28.78
CA GLY A 172 -16.28 10.65 28.67
C GLY A 172 -17.73 10.59 29.16
N THR A 173 -18.43 11.70 29.02
CA THR A 173 -19.81 11.88 29.45
C THR A 173 -20.77 11.13 28.53
N THR A 174 -21.75 10.42 29.09
CA THR A 174 -22.81 9.78 28.30
C THR A 174 -23.79 10.83 27.77
N ASN A 175 -23.66 11.16 26.48
CA ASN A 175 -24.56 12.05 25.75
C ASN A 175 -24.56 11.67 24.26
N ASP A 176 -25.52 12.19 23.50
CA ASP A 176 -25.68 11.84 22.08
C ASP A 176 -24.47 12.25 21.23
N LYS A 177 -23.78 13.35 21.57
CA LYS A 177 -22.59 13.85 20.87
C LYS A 177 -21.42 12.86 20.95
N ASN A 178 -21.08 12.42 22.17
CA ASN A 178 -20.02 11.43 22.40
C ASN A 178 -20.39 10.05 21.86
N THR A 179 -21.67 9.68 21.93
CA THR A 179 -22.18 8.46 21.30
C THR A 179 -21.97 8.52 19.80
N GLU A 180 -22.34 9.62 19.15
CA GLU A 180 -22.15 9.80 17.71
C GLU A 180 -20.67 9.77 17.32
N TRP A 181 -19.79 10.46 18.04
CA TRP A 181 -18.35 10.40 17.74
C TRP A 181 -17.77 8.99 17.90
N SER A 182 -18.30 8.21 18.84
CA SER A 182 -17.90 6.80 19.03
C SER A 182 -18.45 5.92 17.89
N ASP A 183 -19.67 6.19 17.42
CA ASP A 183 -20.28 5.51 16.28
C ASP A 183 -19.53 5.84 14.97
N LEU A 184 -19.27 7.12 14.70
CA LEU A 184 -18.52 7.58 13.52
C LEU A 184 -17.11 6.98 13.48
N ALA A 185 -16.41 6.91 14.63
CA ALA A 185 -15.12 6.23 14.73
C ALA A 185 -15.22 4.74 14.38
N THR A 186 -16.29 4.06 14.82
CA THR A 186 -16.55 2.65 14.48
C THR A 186 -16.90 2.50 13.00
N ASN A 187 -17.67 3.43 12.45
CA ASN A 187 -18.12 3.43 11.05
C ASN A 187 -16.98 3.65 10.06
N MET A 188 -15.85 4.24 10.48
CA MET A 188 -14.63 4.25 9.66
C MET A 188 -14.18 2.85 9.28
N GLY A 189 -14.38 1.86 10.14
CA GLY A 189 -13.81 0.52 9.94
C GLY A 189 -12.28 0.57 9.89
N THR A 190 -11.69 -0.31 9.09
CA THR A 190 -10.25 -0.28 8.81
C THR A 190 -10.01 0.40 7.47
N ILE A 191 -9.21 1.46 7.47
CA ILE A 191 -8.74 2.10 6.23
C ILE A 191 -7.37 1.56 5.88
N THR A 192 -7.22 0.94 4.73
CA THR A 192 -5.95 0.42 4.21
C THR A 192 -5.45 1.30 3.07
N PHE A 193 -4.25 1.84 3.22
CA PHE A 193 -3.47 2.51 2.19
C PHE A 193 -2.46 1.52 1.58
N SER A 194 -2.37 1.49 0.25
CA SER A 194 -1.71 0.42 -0.50
C SER A 194 -0.98 0.95 -1.75
N GLY A 195 -0.20 0.08 -2.38
CA GLY A 195 0.72 0.47 -3.46
C GLY A 195 0.10 0.68 -4.84
N SER A 196 -1.17 0.32 -5.06
CA SER A 196 -1.84 0.52 -6.34
C SER A 196 -3.36 0.66 -6.19
N ASP A 197 -3.97 1.39 -7.12
CA ASP A 197 -5.42 1.55 -7.26
C ASP A 197 -6.18 0.29 -7.75
N SER A 198 -5.46 -0.77 -8.13
CA SER A 198 -6.01 -2.07 -8.52
C SER A 198 -4.96 -3.18 -8.39
N HIS A 199 -4.98 -3.89 -7.27
CA HIS A 199 -4.15 -5.10 -7.06
C HIS A 199 -4.74 -6.00 -5.97
N THR A 200 -4.17 -7.19 -5.81
CA THR A 200 -4.53 -8.17 -4.79
C THR A 200 -3.36 -8.50 -3.88
N VAL A 201 -3.56 -8.39 -2.56
CA VAL A 201 -2.60 -8.90 -1.55
C VAL A 201 -3.31 -9.91 -0.67
N ASN A 202 -2.75 -11.11 -0.55
CA ASN A 202 -3.27 -12.19 0.30
C ASN A 202 -4.77 -12.46 0.03
N SER A 203 -5.13 -12.58 -1.25
CA SER A 203 -6.52 -12.78 -1.73
C SER A 203 -7.51 -11.63 -1.40
N VAL A 204 -7.03 -10.46 -0.99
CA VAL A 204 -7.85 -9.27 -0.77
C VAL A 204 -7.54 -8.23 -1.85
N ALA A 205 -8.58 -7.73 -2.51
CA ALA A 205 -8.46 -6.67 -3.51
C ALA A 205 -8.33 -5.29 -2.82
N TYR A 206 -7.37 -4.49 -3.26
CA TYR A 206 -7.13 -3.13 -2.79
C TYR A 206 -7.23 -2.12 -3.93
N THR A 207 -7.61 -0.89 -3.57
CA THR A 207 -7.94 0.20 -4.49
C THR A 207 -7.16 1.48 -4.17
N GLY A 208 -5.90 1.36 -3.76
CA GLY A 208 -5.07 2.47 -3.28
C GLY A 208 -5.46 2.82 -1.85
N THR A 209 -6.65 3.38 -1.68
CA THR A 209 -7.32 3.58 -0.39
C THR A 209 -8.54 2.68 -0.29
N THR A 210 -8.56 1.76 0.67
CA THR A 210 -9.60 0.72 0.82
C THR A 210 -10.22 0.80 2.20
N GLN A 211 -11.55 0.79 2.28
CA GLN A 211 -12.27 0.67 3.55
C GLN A 211 -12.76 -0.77 3.66
N THR A 212 -12.43 -1.43 4.77
CA THR A 212 -12.92 -2.78 5.10
C THR A 212 -13.69 -2.72 6.42
N GLY A 213 -14.89 -3.29 6.43
CA GLY A 213 -15.82 -3.08 7.54
C GLY A 213 -16.32 -1.64 7.61
N GLY A 214 -16.93 -1.28 8.73
CA GLY A 214 -17.57 0.03 8.90
C GLY A 214 -18.86 0.18 8.08
N TYR A 215 -19.33 1.42 7.96
CA TYR A 215 -20.52 1.78 7.19
C TYR A 215 -20.17 2.69 6.01
N ALA A 216 -21.11 3.02 5.12
CA ALA A 216 -20.87 3.95 4.01
C ALA A 216 -20.65 5.41 4.48
N GLY A 217 -21.25 5.78 5.62
CA GLY A 217 -21.25 7.13 6.18
C GLY A 217 -22.41 7.99 5.67
N GLY A 218 -22.56 9.17 6.25
CA GLY A 218 -23.56 10.15 5.88
C GLY A 218 -23.33 10.78 4.50
N ALA A 219 -24.27 11.62 4.07
CA ALA A 219 -24.19 12.31 2.78
C ALA A 219 -22.90 13.15 2.68
N GLY A 220 -22.19 13.03 1.55
CA GLY A 220 -20.90 13.69 1.33
C GLY A 220 -19.67 12.81 1.65
N SER A 221 -19.87 11.66 2.30
CA SER A 221 -18.78 10.70 2.54
C SER A 221 -18.20 10.20 1.21
N THR A 222 -16.88 10.26 1.07
CA THR A 222 -16.19 9.85 -0.15
C THR A 222 -14.83 9.24 0.16
N LYS A 223 -14.36 8.38 -0.73
CA LYS A 223 -13.06 7.70 -0.66
C LYS A 223 -12.40 7.79 -2.03
N SER A 224 -11.14 8.15 -2.06
CA SER A 224 -10.34 8.20 -3.28
C SER A 224 -9.84 6.81 -3.70
N THR A 225 -9.18 6.76 -4.86
CA THR A 225 -8.36 5.61 -5.29
C THR A 225 -6.86 5.93 -5.22
N ILE A 226 -6.47 6.97 -4.46
CA ILE A 226 -5.07 7.37 -4.36
C ILE A 226 -4.27 6.25 -3.69
N ASP A 227 -3.19 5.86 -4.33
CA ASP A 227 -2.20 4.89 -3.87
C ASP A 227 -0.85 5.58 -3.56
N ALA A 228 0.12 4.79 -3.09
CA ALA A 228 1.44 5.29 -2.73
C ALA A 228 2.21 5.97 -3.88
N HIS A 229 1.99 5.55 -5.13
CA HIS A 229 2.67 6.10 -6.31
C HIS A 229 1.99 7.36 -6.85
N ALA A 230 0.71 7.56 -6.52
CA ALA A 230 -0.09 8.72 -6.90
C ALA A 230 -0.02 9.89 -5.89
N LEU A 231 0.68 9.72 -4.76
CA LEU A 231 0.89 10.79 -3.78
C LEU A 231 1.78 11.91 -4.32
N THR A 232 1.51 13.11 -3.82
CA THR A 232 2.26 14.34 -4.11
C THR A 232 2.79 14.97 -2.82
N THR A 233 3.49 16.09 -2.95
CA THR A 233 4.01 16.86 -1.81
C THR A 233 2.95 17.72 -1.11
N SER A 234 1.70 17.65 -1.53
CA SER A 234 0.55 18.33 -0.92
C SER A 234 -0.42 17.30 -0.36
N TYR A 235 -1.12 17.65 0.72
CA TYR A 235 -2.16 16.78 1.29
C TYR A 235 -3.25 16.52 0.25
N GLN A 236 -3.57 15.24 0.08
CA GLN A 236 -4.64 14.75 -0.77
C GLN A 236 -5.59 13.92 0.07
N GLN A 237 -6.88 14.19 -0.04
CA GLN A 237 -7.94 13.44 0.65
C GLN A 237 -7.93 11.97 0.23
N LEU A 238 -7.64 11.08 1.18
CA LEU A 238 -7.76 9.64 0.98
C LEU A 238 -9.20 9.21 1.21
N ILE A 239 -9.78 9.63 2.34
CA ILE A 239 -11.16 9.34 2.72
C ILE A 239 -11.69 10.43 3.64
N ILE A 240 -12.96 10.78 3.46
CA ILE A 240 -13.75 11.60 4.38
C ILE A 240 -15.05 10.87 4.67
N LYS A 241 -15.44 10.82 5.95
CA LYS A 241 -16.67 10.18 6.39
C LYS A 241 -17.45 11.09 7.31
N TYR A 242 -18.67 11.39 6.90
CA TYR A 242 -19.62 12.15 7.68
C TYR A 242 -20.44 11.23 8.58
N ALA A 243 -20.82 11.74 9.75
CA ALA A 243 -21.89 11.19 10.58
C ALA A 243 -23.20 11.05 9.78
N ASP A 244 -24.00 10.02 10.07
CA ASP A 244 -25.25 9.75 9.36
C ASP A 244 -26.51 10.03 10.19
N THR A 245 -26.33 10.45 11.45
CA THR A 245 -27.41 10.70 12.39
C THR A 245 -27.54 12.19 12.73
N SER A 246 -28.76 12.71 12.58
CA SER A 246 -29.10 14.10 12.95
C SER A 246 -29.01 14.31 14.47
N PRO A 247 -28.54 15.48 14.95
CA PRO A 247 -28.18 16.69 14.20
C PRO A 247 -26.73 16.74 13.71
N TYR A 248 -25.95 15.67 13.87
CA TYR A 248 -24.50 15.68 13.72
C TYR A 248 -24.00 15.41 12.30
N THR A 249 -24.88 15.36 11.30
CA THR A 249 -24.53 14.92 9.93
C THR A 249 -23.48 15.78 9.22
N ALA A 250 -23.11 16.93 9.78
CA ALA A 250 -22.00 17.76 9.29
C ALA A 250 -20.64 17.35 9.87
N ASN A 251 -20.60 16.58 10.95
CA ASN A 251 -19.37 16.12 11.59
C ASN A 251 -18.70 15.05 10.74
N TYR A 252 -17.37 15.06 10.71
CA TYR A 252 -16.62 14.11 9.90
C TYR A 252 -15.29 13.67 10.51
N ILE A 253 -14.83 12.51 10.05
CA ILE A 253 -13.44 12.07 10.16
C ILE A 253 -12.84 12.07 8.75
N GLU A 254 -11.67 12.66 8.60
CA GLU A 254 -10.93 12.73 7.35
C GLU A 254 -9.51 12.20 7.52
N ILE A 255 -9.02 11.51 6.49
CA ILE A 255 -7.61 11.15 6.34
C ILE A 255 -7.11 11.76 5.04
N GLU A 256 -6.05 12.55 5.14
CA GLU A 256 -5.30 13.07 4.01
C GLU A 256 -3.86 12.57 4.06
N ALA A 257 -3.20 12.45 2.91
CA ALA A 257 -1.80 12.03 2.86
C ALA A 257 -0.95 12.85 1.89
N LYS A 258 0.37 12.90 2.16
CA LYS A 258 1.39 13.47 1.29
C LYS A 258 2.75 12.82 1.48
N THR A 259 3.65 13.00 0.52
CA THR A 259 5.07 12.67 0.63
C THR A 259 5.93 13.90 0.93
N ASP A 260 7.14 13.70 1.42
CA ASP A 260 8.15 14.77 1.63
C ASP A 260 8.77 15.28 0.33
N ALA A 261 8.79 14.45 -0.72
CA ALA A 261 9.34 14.77 -2.02
C ALA A 261 8.52 14.11 -3.14
N ALA A 262 8.85 14.44 -4.40
CA ALA A 262 8.23 13.80 -5.55
C ALA A 262 8.48 12.28 -5.59
N ALA A 263 7.61 11.57 -6.31
CA ALA A 263 7.75 10.13 -6.54
C ALA A 263 9.17 9.76 -7.01
N GLY A 264 9.71 8.68 -6.45
CA GLY A 264 11.09 8.25 -6.68
C GLY A 264 12.16 8.93 -5.83
N SER A 265 11.82 9.99 -5.08
CA SER A 265 12.71 10.64 -4.10
C SER A 265 12.13 10.71 -2.68
N ALA A 266 10.83 10.44 -2.51
CA ALA A 266 10.17 10.45 -1.21
C ALA A 266 10.77 9.41 -0.24
N THR A 267 10.93 9.79 1.03
CA THR A 267 11.41 8.89 2.10
C THR A 267 10.42 8.74 3.23
N LEU A 268 9.37 9.55 3.27
CA LEU A 268 8.32 9.46 4.27
C LEU A 268 6.94 9.76 3.67
N ILE A 269 5.91 9.29 4.36
CA ILE A 269 4.51 9.64 4.10
C ILE A 269 3.92 10.19 5.40
N ASP A 270 3.30 11.36 5.30
CA ASP A 270 2.54 11.98 6.38
C ASP A 270 1.06 11.75 6.13
N PHE A 271 0.36 11.25 7.14
CA PHE A 271 -1.09 11.06 7.16
C PHE A 271 -1.70 12.00 8.19
N GLN A 272 -2.40 13.03 7.71
CA GLN A 272 -3.16 13.93 8.57
C GLN A 272 -4.53 13.31 8.83
N ILE A 273 -4.91 13.26 10.10
CA ILE A 273 -6.22 12.83 10.55
C ILE A 273 -6.90 14.03 11.18
N THR A 274 -8.11 14.34 10.72
CA THR A 274 -8.96 15.39 11.27
C THR A 274 -10.29 14.79 11.71
N ALA A 275 -10.69 15.05 12.95
CA ALA A 275 -12.08 14.91 13.38
C ALA A 275 -12.65 16.32 13.56
N GLN A 276 -13.64 16.68 12.76
CA GLN A 276 -14.21 18.02 12.69
C GLN A 276 -15.67 18.00 13.12
N ASP A 277 -16.01 18.89 14.03
CA ASP A 277 -17.37 19.19 14.45
C ASP A 277 -17.88 20.43 13.71
N ASP A 278 -18.79 20.21 12.77
CA ASP A 278 -19.47 21.27 12.00
C ASP A 278 -20.99 21.22 12.23
N ALA A 279 -21.45 20.37 13.14
CA ALA A 279 -22.85 20.32 13.53
C ALA A 279 -23.24 21.65 14.18
N ALA A 280 -24.43 22.15 13.86
CA ALA A 280 -24.90 23.39 14.45
C ALA A 280 -25.11 23.23 15.97
N ASP A 281 -24.64 24.20 16.74
CA ASP A 281 -24.75 24.28 18.21
C ASP A 281 -26.18 24.57 18.70
N THR A 282 -27.18 24.04 17.99
CA THR A 282 -28.57 24.08 18.41
C THR A 282 -28.78 22.96 19.41
N GLY A 283 -28.65 23.28 20.70
CA GLY A 283 -28.71 22.31 21.80
C GLY A 283 -29.74 21.18 21.60
N ASN A 284 -29.31 19.96 21.91
CA ASN A 284 -30.08 18.73 21.67
C ASN A 284 -31.52 18.83 22.22
N PRO A 285 -32.56 18.71 21.37
CA PRO A 285 -33.95 18.84 21.81
C PRO A 285 -34.46 17.68 22.68
N THR A 286 -33.75 16.54 22.72
CA THR A 286 -34.17 15.33 23.45
C THR A 286 -33.68 15.29 24.90
N TYR A 287 -32.57 15.99 25.21
CA TYR A 287 -31.99 16.03 26.56
C TYR A 287 -31.64 17.46 27.00
N PRO A 288 -32.65 18.33 27.22
CA PRO A 288 -32.39 19.64 27.82
C PRO A 288 -31.94 19.45 29.28
N LEU A 289 -30.66 19.69 29.57
CA LEU A 289 -30.23 19.96 30.94
C LEU A 289 -30.81 21.33 31.32
N SER A 290 -31.72 21.37 32.29
CA SER A 290 -32.32 22.63 32.71
C SER A 290 -31.24 23.56 33.29
N GLY A 291 -31.07 24.75 32.70
CA GLY A 291 -30.19 25.79 33.25
C GLY A 291 -28.76 25.81 32.75
N THR A 292 -28.40 25.02 31.73
CA THR A 292 -27.11 25.11 31.03
C THR A 292 -27.25 25.77 29.66
N ASP A 293 -26.27 26.59 29.30
CA ASP A 293 -26.13 27.14 27.94
C ASP A 293 -26.10 25.97 26.93
N PRO A 294 -26.96 25.94 25.89
CA PRO A 294 -26.89 24.96 24.81
C PRO A 294 -25.49 24.73 24.24
N ALA A 295 -24.63 25.76 24.25
CA ALA A 295 -23.23 25.68 23.83
C ALA A 295 -22.35 24.81 24.75
N SER A 296 -22.73 24.62 26.01
CA SER A 296 -21.99 23.74 26.95
C SER A 296 -22.17 22.24 26.67
N LEU A 297 -23.09 21.89 25.75
CA LEU A 297 -23.31 20.52 25.27
C LEU A 297 -22.56 20.23 23.97
N ASP A 298 -21.88 21.22 23.40
CA ASP A 298 -21.08 21.10 22.18
C ASP A 298 -19.65 20.66 22.47
N VAL A 299 -19.46 19.88 23.54
CA VAL A 299 -18.13 19.44 24.00
C VAL A 299 -18.02 17.94 23.83
N VAL A 300 -17.00 17.53 23.09
CA VAL A 300 -16.55 16.14 23.03
C VAL A 300 -15.51 15.93 24.11
N ASP A 301 -15.72 14.96 24.99
CA ASP A 301 -14.77 14.56 26.02
C ASP A 301 -14.45 13.06 25.91
N GLY A 302 -13.62 12.54 26.82
CA GLY A 302 -13.09 11.18 26.74
C GLY A 302 -11.80 11.11 25.95
N THR A 303 -11.43 9.91 25.53
CA THR A 303 -10.16 9.65 24.82
C THR A 303 -10.43 9.26 23.39
N TRP A 304 -10.00 10.11 22.46
CA TRP A 304 -9.86 9.79 21.04
C TRP A 304 -8.59 8.97 20.81
N THR A 305 -8.64 8.01 19.90
CA THR A 305 -7.48 7.23 19.48
C THR A 305 -7.58 6.91 18.00
N SER A 306 -6.53 7.28 17.27
CA SER A 306 -6.26 6.77 15.92
C SER A 306 -5.03 5.85 15.98
N THR A 307 -5.12 4.67 15.38
CA THR A 307 -4.00 3.72 15.33
C THR A 307 -3.58 3.49 13.89
N MET A 308 -2.33 3.82 13.56
CA MET A 308 -1.67 3.42 12.33
C MET A 308 -0.84 2.15 12.58
N ASN A 309 -1.03 1.13 11.75
CA ASN A 309 -0.14 -0.03 11.70
C ASN A 309 0.35 -0.23 10.26
N TYR A 310 1.43 -0.98 10.06
CA TYR A 310 1.81 -1.45 8.73
C TYR A 310 1.99 -2.96 8.69
N ILE A 311 1.81 -3.54 7.51
CA ILE A 311 1.98 -4.96 7.23
C ILE A 311 3.13 -5.08 6.24
N LEU A 312 4.15 -5.83 6.62
CA LEU A 312 5.32 -6.05 5.75
C LEU A 312 4.93 -6.88 4.52
N PRO A 313 5.65 -6.71 3.39
CA PRO A 313 5.65 -7.70 2.30
C PRO A 313 5.98 -9.11 2.79
N SER A 314 5.51 -10.13 2.07
CA SER A 314 5.91 -11.52 2.35
C SER A 314 7.35 -11.77 1.89
N SER A 315 8.19 -12.27 2.80
CA SER A 315 9.57 -12.69 2.51
C SER A 315 9.69 -14.15 2.07
N THR A 316 8.58 -14.86 1.81
CA THR A 316 8.61 -16.28 1.42
C THR A 316 9.37 -16.50 0.11
N GLN A 317 9.12 -15.67 -0.90
CA GLN A 317 9.79 -15.74 -2.21
C GLN A 317 10.86 -14.66 -2.36
N LEU A 318 10.67 -13.52 -1.69
CA LEU A 318 11.54 -12.36 -1.74
C LEU A 318 12.46 -12.35 -0.51
N THR A 319 13.49 -13.18 -0.56
CA THR A 319 14.36 -13.51 0.59
C THR A 319 15.52 -12.53 0.82
N THR A 320 15.88 -11.71 -0.17
CA THR A 320 16.97 -10.72 -0.07
C THR A 320 16.51 -9.29 -0.28
N ALA A 321 15.21 -9.09 -0.43
CA ALA A 321 14.63 -7.81 -0.74
C ALA A 321 14.85 -6.77 0.37
N SER A 322 15.10 -5.54 -0.07
CA SER A 322 15.65 -4.47 0.75
C SER A 322 14.63 -3.38 1.11
N TRP A 323 13.36 -3.74 1.29
CA TRP A 323 12.32 -2.81 1.78
C TRP A 323 12.52 -2.40 3.26
N GLY A 324 13.23 -3.21 4.05
CA GLY A 324 13.58 -2.90 5.43
C GLY A 324 12.40 -2.89 6.40
N SER A 325 12.54 -2.19 7.53
CA SER A 325 11.48 -1.99 8.52
C SER A 325 11.20 -0.50 8.66
N PRO A 326 10.10 0.02 8.09
CA PRO A 326 9.72 1.42 8.25
C PRO A 326 9.48 1.76 9.72
N THR A 327 9.70 3.02 10.09
CA THR A 327 9.46 3.51 11.46
C THR A 327 8.24 4.41 11.48
N MET A 328 7.29 4.14 12.38
CA MET A 328 6.13 5.00 12.62
C MET A 328 6.45 6.02 13.72
N SER A 329 5.88 7.21 13.61
CA SER A 329 5.97 8.24 14.66
C SER A 329 4.82 9.24 14.58
N GLU A 330 4.60 9.97 15.67
CA GLU A 330 3.72 11.12 15.73
C GLU A 330 4.52 12.37 15.29
N GLN A 331 4.26 12.90 14.09
CA GLN A 331 4.91 14.15 13.68
C GLN A 331 4.31 15.34 14.44
N THR A 332 2.99 15.32 14.62
CA THR A 332 2.24 16.32 15.38
C THR A 332 1.17 15.58 16.14
N ALA A 333 1.27 15.63 17.48
CA ALA A 333 0.24 15.10 18.36
C ALA A 333 -1.08 15.87 18.13
N TYR A 334 -2.19 15.24 18.46
CA TYR A 334 -3.49 15.90 18.38
C TYR A 334 -3.49 17.22 19.16
N SER A 335 -3.91 18.28 18.49
CA SER A 335 -4.32 19.54 19.11
C SER A 335 -5.78 19.79 18.78
N GLY A 336 -6.55 20.24 19.75
CA GLY A 336 -7.95 20.61 19.54
C GLY A 336 -8.26 22.05 19.93
N SER A 337 -9.36 22.55 19.40
CA SER A 337 -9.97 23.85 19.75
C SER A 337 -11.40 23.68 20.25
#